data_AF-A0A7J8ZWG1-F1
#
_entry.id   AF-A0A7J8ZWG1-F1
#
_cell.length_a   1.000
_cell.length_b   1.000
_cell.length_c   1.000
_cell.angle_alpha   90.00
_cell.angle_beta   90.00
_cell.angle_gamma   90.00
#
_symmetry.space_group_name_H-M   'P 1'
#
loop_
_entity.id
_entity.type
_entity.pdbx_description
1 polymer ?
#
loop_
_entity_poly.entity_id
_entity_poly.type
_entity_poly.pdbx_seq_one_letter_code
_entity_poly.pdbx_strand_id
1 'polypeptide(L)'
;MEAKMKKLSDLLSKVSWLLTLPIPVFDKNVKHERKPLQKYVAAVCSPDMVTIVDGFNYSCDLLQTIEQTKENVVKKQALTYEEMEQEREEEETQVDTESDDEDQQIYNPLKLPMGWDGKPIPYWLYKLHGLGQEFKCEICGNYSYWGRRAFERHFKEWRHQHGMRCLGIPNTKNFNEITNIQEAQELWEKIRERQGVNKWRPDLEEEYEDKEGNIYNKKTYTDLQRQGLI
;
A
#
# COMPACT_ATOMS: atom_id res chain seq x y z
N MET A 1 -24.25 -37.17 16.38
CA MET A 1 -23.88 -35.76 16.13
C MET A 1 -24.95 -34.77 16.60
N GLU A 2 -26.23 -35.14 16.55
CA GLU A 2 -27.36 -34.29 16.98
C GLU A 2 -27.30 -33.83 18.46
N ALA A 3 -26.84 -34.68 19.39
CA ALA A 3 -26.71 -34.32 20.80
C ALA A 3 -25.63 -33.24 21.08
N LYS A 4 -24.62 -33.13 20.21
CA LYS A 4 -23.57 -32.09 20.31
C LYS A 4 -24.06 -30.75 19.74
N MET A 5 -24.87 -30.77 18.68
CA MET A 5 -25.49 -29.57 18.12
C MET A 5 -26.52 -28.95 19.06
N LYS A 6 -27.29 -29.76 19.79
CA LYS A 6 -28.27 -29.27 20.78
C LYS A 6 -27.61 -28.58 21.99
N LYS A 7 -26.46 -29.10 22.45
CA LYS A 7 -25.63 -28.43 23.47
C LYS A 7 -25.08 -27.09 22.99
N LEU A 8 -24.70 -26.98 21.73
CA LEU A 8 -24.21 -25.72 21.12
C LEU A 8 -25.35 -24.69 20.96
N SER A 9 -26.54 -25.10 20.54
CA SER A 9 -27.70 -24.19 20.46
C SER A 9 -28.17 -23.69 21.83
N ASP A 10 -28.12 -24.57 22.85
CA ASP A 10 -28.48 -24.21 24.23
C ASP A 10 -27.44 -23.28 24.88
N LEU A 11 -26.15 -23.42 24.53
CA LEU A 11 -25.09 -22.49 24.94
C LEU A 11 -25.25 -21.13 24.25
N LEU A 12 -25.53 -21.10 22.95
CA LEU A 12 -25.70 -19.86 22.19
C LEU A 12 -26.95 -19.07 22.64
N SER A 13 -28.03 -19.76 23.00
CA SER A 13 -29.24 -19.10 23.55
C SER A 13 -29.03 -18.50 24.94
N LYS A 14 -28.12 -19.07 25.76
CA LYS A 14 -27.78 -18.54 27.09
C LYS A 14 -26.86 -17.31 27.05
N VAL A 15 -26.09 -17.14 25.97
CA VAL A 15 -25.17 -16.00 25.79
C VAL A 15 -25.86 -14.83 25.06
N SER A 16 -26.98 -15.08 24.39
CA SER A 16 -27.71 -14.06 23.63
C SER A 16 -28.28 -12.91 24.47
N TRP A 17 -28.54 -13.11 25.77
CA TRP A 17 -28.98 -12.05 26.70
C TRP A 17 -27.84 -11.09 27.13
N LEU A 18 -26.57 -11.46 26.92
CA LEU A 18 -25.43 -10.58 27.25
C LEU A 18 -25.25 -9.43 26.25
N LEU A 19 -25.86 -9.51 25.07
CA LEU A 19 -25.81 -8.48 24.02
C LEU A 19 -26.95 -7.45 24.12
N THR A 20 -27.83 -7.56 25.13
CA THR A 20 -29.00 -6.66 25.32
C THR A 20 -29.04 -5.98 26.68
N LEU A 21 -27.92 -5.94 27.41
CA LEU A 21 -27.80 -5.10 28.60
C LEU A 21 -27.46 -3.66 28.19
N PRO A 22 -28.25 -2.65 28.56
CA PRO A 22 -27.93 -1.25 28.31
C PRO A 22 -26.64 -0.88 29.05
N ILE A 23 -25.73 -0.20 28.34
CA ILE A 23 -24.48 0.34 28.87
C ILE A 23 -24.83 1.31 30.02
N PRO A 24 -24.37 1.09 31.27
CA PRO A 24 -24.65 2.03 32.35
C PRO A 24 -23.83 3.31 32.13
N VAL A 25 -24.55 4.43 32.05
CA VAL A 25 -23.96 5.78 32.13
C VAL A 25 -23.36 5.94 33.52
N PHE A 26 -22.09 6.36 33.57
CA PHE A 26 -21.30 6.55 34.78
C PHE A 26 -21.90 7.68 35.63
N ASP A 27 -22.67 7.34 36.68
CA ASP A 27 -23.17 8.29 37.66
C ASP A 27 -22.14 8.48 38.78
N LYS A 28 -21.71 9.73 39.01
CA LYS A 28 -20.57 10.11 39.87
C LYS A 28 -20.91 10.17 41.37
N ASN A 29 -22.01 9.59 41.84
CA ASN A 29 -22.46 9.79 43.22
C ASN A 29 -23.05 8.56 43.93
N VAL A 30 -22.31 7.43 43.96
CA VAL A 30 -22.65 6.31 44.85
C VAL A 30 -21.44 5.89 45.69
N LYS A 31 -21.52 6.12 47.00
CA LYS A 31 -20.58 5.58 48.00
C LYS A 31 -20.75 4.06 48.05
N HIS A 32 -19.74 3.30 47.64
CA HIS A 32 -19.69 1.85 47.80
C HIS A 32 -18.85 1.47 49.02
N GLU A 33 -19.49 0.87 50.02
CA GLU A 33 -18.82 0.20 51.14
C GLU A 33 -18.02 -1.01 50.62
N ARG A 34 -16.73 -1.07 50.97
CA ARG A 34 -15.85 -2.20 50.62
C ARG A 34 -16.18 -3.39 51.51
N LYS A 35 -16.72 -4.49 50.95
CA LYS A 35 -16.80 -5.78 51.63
C LYS A 35 -15.54 -6.62 51.31
N PRO A 36 -15.02 -7.41 52.28
CA PRO A 36 -13.69 -8.02 52.17
C PRO A 36 -13.69 -9.24 51.23
N LEU A 37 -12.65 -9.33 50.40
CA LEU A 37 -12.33 -10.50 49.56
C LEU A 37 -11.87 -11.66 50.45
N GLN A 38 -12.77 -12.60 50.78
CA GLN A 38 -12.33 -13.82 51.48
C GLN A 38 -13.17 -15.07 51.23
N LYS A 39 -13.88 -15.15 50.09
CA LYS A 39 -14.73 -16.34 49.79
C LYS A 39 -14.49 -17.05 48.45
N TYR A 40 -13.40 -16.77 47.73
CA TYR A 40 -13.13 -17.41 46.43
C TYR A 40 -11.83 -18.22 46.39
N VAL A 41 -11.45 -18.87 47.50
CA VAL A 41 -10.28 -19.78 47.54
C VAL A 41 -10.73 -21.16 48.02
N ALA A 42 -11.59 -21.84 47.26
CA ALA A 42 -11.93 -23.25 47.52
C ALA A 42 -12.63 -23.92 46.33
N ALA A 43 -12.19 -23.74 45.07
CA ALA A 43 -12.81 -24.47 43.97
C ALA A 43 -11.97 -24.55 42.68
N VAL A 44 -10.69 -24.95 42.70
CA VAL A 44 -10.07 -25.44 41.46
C VAL A 44 -8.95 -26.43 41.75
N CYS A 45 -9.22 -27.73 41.64
CA CYS A 45 -8.17 -28.74 41.51
C CYS A 45 -8.70 -29.91 40.66
N SER A 46 -8.50 -29.82 39.33
CA SER A 46 -8.47 -30.95 38.38
C SER A 46 -7.78 -30.51 37.07
N PRO A 47 -7.27 -31.45 36.27
CA PRO A 47 -5.99 -31.31 35.56
C PRO A 47 -6.15 -30.84 34.11
N ASP A 48 -5.92 -29.56 33.84
CA ASP A 48 -5.60 -29.04 32.50
C ASP A 48 -4.53 -27.94 32.67
N MET A 49 -3.27 -28.36 32.73
CA MET A 49 -2.14 -27.60 33.28
C MET A 49 -1.15 -27.23 32.18
N VAL A 50 -1.58 -26.45 31.17
CA VAL A 50 -0.66 -25.83 30.19
C VAL A 50 -1.04 -24.38 29.85
N THR A 51 -2.31 -23.99 29.90
CA THR A 51 -2.74 -22.60 29.63
C THR A 51 -2.74 -21.68 30.85
N ILE A 52 -2.62 -22.26 32.05
CA ILE A 52 -2.63 -21.51 33.32
C ILE A 52 -1.27 -20.84 33.57
N VAL A 53 -0.16 -21.43 33.12
CA VAL A 53 1.20 -20.93 33.40
C VAL A 53 1.46 -19.61 32.66
N ASP A 54 1.08 -19.51 31.39
CA ASP A 54 1.22 -18.27 30.60
C ASP A 54 0.31 -17.15 31.13
N GLY A 55 -0.90 -17.50 31.57
CA GLY A 55 -1.81 -16.57 32.23
C GLY A 55 -1.32 -16.09 33.60
N PHE A 56 -0.63 -16.95 34.35
CA PHE A 56 0.01 -16.60 35.63
C PHE A 56 1.21 -15.66 35.41
N ASN A 57 2.05 -15.93 34.41
CA ASN A 57 3.20 -15.05 34.09
C ASN A 57 2.72 -13.65 33.66
N TYR A 58 1.72 -13.56 32.77
CA TYR A 58 1.15 -12.27 32.36
C TYR A 58 0.49 -11.53 33.55
N SER A 59 -0.07 -12.27 34.51
CA SER A 59 -0.63 -11.69 35.73
C SER A 59 0.46 -11.16 36.67
N CYS A 60 1.60 -11.85 36.79
CA CYS A 60 2.73 -11.43 37.62
C CYS A 60 3.40 -10.17 37.06
N ASP A 61 3.68 -10.13 35.76
CA ASP A 61 4.29 -8.96 35.11
C ASP A 61 3.37 -7.73 35.18
N LEU A 62 2.07 -7.95 34.99
CA LEU A 62 1.07 -6.88 35.12
C LEU A 62 0.97 -6.40 36.59
N LEU A 63 1.01 -7.32 37.56
CA LEU A 63 0.99 -6.95 38.99
C LEU A 63 2.24 -6.17 39.37
N GLN A 64 3.42 -6.56 38.89
CA GLN A 64 4.67 -5.84 39.11
C GLN A 64 4.61 -4.43 38.51
N THR A 65 4.09 -4.30 37.28
CA THR A 65 3.90 -3.00 36.61
C THR A 65 2.92 -2.11 37.39
N ILE A 66 1.84 -2.69 37.91
CA ILE A 66 0.86 -1.98 38.74
C ILE A 66 1.47 -1.52 40.08
N GLU A 67 2.35 -2.31 40.69
CA GLU A 67 3.02 -1.93 41.93
C GLU A 67 4.03 -0.80 41.68
N GLN A 68 4.84 -0.91 40.62
CA GLN A 68 5.78 0.14 40.20
C GLN A 68 5.06 1.46 39.88
N THR A 69 3.95 1.42 39.15
CA THR A 69 3.18 2.63 38.82
C THR A 69 2.55 3.27 40.07
N LYS A 70 2.11 2.47 41.04
CA LYS A 70 1.64 3.00 42.34
C LYS A 70 2.76 3.66 43.12
N GLU A 71 3.92 3.02 43.22
CA GLU A 71 5.08 3.60 43.91
C GLU A 71 5.52 4.91 43.24
N ASN A 72 5.56 4.96 41.91
CA ASN A 72 5.90 6.18 41.18
C ASN A 72 4.87 7.30 41.42
N VAL A 73 3.58 6.99 41.47
CA VAL A 73 2.54 7.99 41.79
C VAL A 73 2.70 8.51 43.22
N VAL A 74 2.99 7.62 44.19
CA VAL A 74 3.21 8.03 45.59
C VAL A 74 4.48 8.87 45.73
N LYS A 75 5.56 8.51 45.02
CA LYS A 75 6.80 9.32 44.96
C LYS A 75 6.51 10.69 44.37
N LYS A 76 5.87 10.77 43.20
CA LYS A 76 5.53 12.05 42.54
C LYS A 76 4.59 12.94 43.38
N GLN A 77 3.77 12.36 44.25
CA GLN A 77 2.93 13.13 45.20
C GLN A 77 3.71 13.68 46.41
N ALA A 78 4.87 13.11 46.73
CA ALA A 78 5.70 13.52 47.86
C ALA A 78 6.83 14.50 47.50
N LEU A 79 7.09 14.70 46.19
CA LEU A 79 8.16 15.55 45.69
C LEU A 79 7.83 17.05 45.82
N THR A 80 8.88 17.83 46.05
CA THR A 80 8.82 19.29 46.00
C THR A 80 8.89 19.80 44.55
N TYR A 81 8.55 21.08 44.33
CA TYR A 81 8.49 21.66 42.98
C TYR A 81 9.83 21.60 42.22
N GLU A 82 10.95 21.81 42.91
CA GLU A 82 12.28 21.76 42.31
C GLU A 82 12.68 20.33 41.89
N GLU A 83 12.34 19.33 42.70
CA GLU A 83 12.62 17.92 42.40
C GLU A 83 11.74 17.38 41.25
N MET A 84 10.51 17.89 41.12
CA MET A 84 9.58 17.53 40.04
C MET A 84 10.03 18.05 38.67
N GLU A 85 10.67 19.22 38.63
CA GLU A 85 11.21 19.79 37.40
C GLU A 85 12.47 19.02 36.94
N GLN A 86 13.29 18.58 37.89
CA GLN A 86 14.49 17.79 37.62
C GLN A 86 14.16 16.38 37.09
N GLU A 87 13.15 15.69 37.65
CA GLU A 87 12.65 14.42 37.08
C GLU A 87 12.08 14.59 35.67
N ARG A 88 11.45 15.73 35.36
CA ARG A 88 10.92 16.01 34.01
C ARG A 88 12.05 16.21 32.99
N GLU A 89 13.09 16.94 33.34
CA GLU A 89 14.29 17.11 32.49
C GLU A 89 15.01 15.76 32.26
N GLU A 90 15.08 14.91 33.28
CA GLU A 90 15.65 13.56 33.17
C GLU A 90 14.79 12.61 32.32
N GLU A 91 13.45 12.66 32.43
CA GLU A 91 12.53 11.92 31.55
C GLU A 91 12.61 12.42 30.09
N GLU A 92 12.70 13.74 29.86
CA GLU A 92 12.81 14.32 28.51
C GLU A 92 14.15 13.98 27.83
N THR A 93 15.26 13.95 28.58
CA THR A 93 16.58 13.58 28.05
C THR A 93 16.71 12.10 27.70
N GLN A 94 16.00 11.20 28.39
CA GLN A 94 15.93 9.77 28.03
C GLN A 94 15.15 9.52 26.74
N VAL A 95 14.10 10.31 26.47
CA VAL A 95 13.32 10.19 25.22
C VAL A 95 14.12 10.68 24.00
N ASP A 96 14.99 11.68 24.18
CA ASP A 96 15.81 12.24 23.11
C ASP A 96 17.00 11.31 22.73
N THR A 97 17.49 10.47 23.65
CA THR A 97 18.57 9.51 23.36
C THR A 97 18.10 8.20 22.71
N GLU A 98 16.80 7.88 22.73
CA GLU A 98 16.22 6.73 22.01
C GLU A 98 15.78 7.06 20.57
N SER A 99 15.91 8.32 20.14
CA SER A 99 15.43 8.79 18.83
C SER A 99 16.50 8.82 17.72
N ASP A 100 17.78 8.55 18.02
CA ASP A 100 18.91 8.73 17.07
C ASP A 100 19.67 7.43 16.69
N ASP A 101 19.04 6.26 16.83
CA ASP A 101 19.57 5.01 16.28
C ASP A 101 18.99 4.74 14.87
N GLU A 102 19.56 5.40 13.87
CA GLU A 102 19.22 5.28 12.44
C GLU A 102 19.50 3.89 11.80
N ASP A 103 19.86 2.87 12.57
CA ASP A 103 20.19 1.52 12.07
C ASP A 103 19.51 0.37 12.85
N GLN A 104 18.35 0.61 13.48
CA GLN A 104 17.50 -0.51 13.89
C GLN A 104 17.02 -1.27 12.64
N GLN A 105 17.65 -2.43 12.39
CA GLN A 105 17.10 -3.48 11.55
C GLN A 105 15.69 -3.82 12.08
N ILE A 106 14.68 -3.14 11.54
CA ILE A 106 13.28 -3.44 11.82
C ILE A 106 13.08 -4.90 11.42
N TYR A 107 13.03 -5.77 12.42
CA TYR A 107 12.77 -7.18 12.23
C TYR A 107 11.40 -7.29 11.55
N ASN A 108 11.42 -7.61 10.26
CA ASN A 108 10.24 -7.81 9.42
C ASN A 108 10.03 -9.33 9.29
N PRO A 109 9.45 -9.99 10.31
CA PRO A 109 9.30 -11.45 10.34
C PRO A 109 8.47 -12.00 9.17
N LEU A 110 7.68 -11.13 8.51
CA LEU A 110 6.82 -11.48 7.38
C LEU A 110 7.35 -10.99 6.01
N LYS A 111 8.54 -10.37 5.96
CA LYS A 111 9.17 -9.82 4.73
C LYS A 111 8.19 -9.03 3.84
N LEU A 112 7.32 -8.22 4.44
CA LEU A 112 6.45 -7.33 3.64
C LEU A 112 7.29 -6.23 2.97
N PRO A 113 6.97 -5.84 1.72
CA PRO A 113 7.65 -4.74 1.04
C PRO A 113 7.55 -3.44 1.87
N MET A 114 8.68 -2.75 2.01
CA MET A 114 8.75 -1.46 2.70
C MET A 114 7.90 -0.43 1.96
N GLY A 115 7.12 0.35 2.70
CA GLY A 115 6.38 1.47 2.13
C GLY A 115 7.29 2.63 1.73
N TRP A 116 6.69 3.63 1.11
CA TRP A 116 7.35 4.90 0.78
C TRP A 116 7.74 5.72 2.02
N ASP A 117 7.24 5.33 3.20
CA ASP A 117 7.50 5.93 4.53
C ASP A 117 8.60 5.20 5.33
N GLY A 118 9.27 4.18 4.75
CA GLY A 118 10.27 3.37 5.46
C GLY A 118 9.70 2.42 6.53
N LYS A 119 8.39 2.51 6.81
CA LYS A 119 7.67 1.62 7.73
C LYS A 119 7.08 0.41 6.98
N PRO A 120 7.01 -0.79 7.60
CA PRO A 120 6.38 -1.95 7.00
C PRO A 120 4.89 -1.70 6.75
N ILE A 121 4.45 -1.87 5.50
CA ILE A 121 3.05 -1.62 5.12
C ILE A 121 2.12 -2.62 5.83
N PRO A 122 1.01 -2.18 6.46
CA PRO A 122 0.03 -3.09 7.02
C PRO A 122 -0.52 -4.10 5.99
N TYR A 123 -0.62 -5.38 6.37
CA TYR A 123 -0.98 -6.48 5.45
C TYR A 123 -2.34 -6.29 4.73
N TRP A 124 -3.31 -5.69 5.40
CA TRP A 124 -4.62 -5.40 4.79
C TRP A 124 -4.52 -4.34 3.68
N LEU A 125 -3.64 -3.35 3.83
CA LEU A 125 -3.39 -2.30 2.85
C LEU A 125 -2.69 -2.88 1.61
N TYR A 126 -1.75 -3.79 1.82
CA TYR A 126 -1.08 -4.54 0.76
C TYR A 126 -2.08 -5.35 -0.09
N LYS A 127 -3.02 -6.04 0.56
CA LYS A 127 -4.05 -6.86 -0.10
C LYS A 127 -5.11 -6.03 -0.81
N LEU A 128 -5.48 -4.87 -0.24
CA LEU A 128 -6.50 -3.98 -0.80
C LEU A 128 -5.98 -3.20 -2.03
N HIS A 129 -4.75 -2.67 -1.98
CA HIS A 129 -4.19 -1.87 -3.06
C HIS A 129 -3.48 -2.68 -4.15
N GLY A 130 -3.48 -4.02 -4.04
CA GLY A 130 -2.90 -4.91 -5.05
C GLY A 130 -1.38 -4.77 -5.17
N LEU A 131 -0.67 -4.37 -4.10
CA LEU A 131 0.79 -4.21 -4.12
C LEU A 131 1.53 -5.53 -4.35
N GLY A 132 0.87 -6.68 -4.14
CA GLY A 132 1.45 -8.00 -4.33
C GLY A 132 1.45 -8.54 -5.75
N GLN A 133 0.93 -7.78 -6.70
CA GLN A 133 1.03 -8.15 -8.11
C GLN A 133 2.32 -7.57 -8.70
N GLU A 134 3.21 -8.47 -9.13
CA GLU A 134 4.43 -8.12 -9.85
C GLU A 134 4.13 -7.86 -11.32
N PHE A 135 4.55 -6.71 -11.83
CA PHE A 135 4.47 -6.35 -13.26
C PHE A 135 5.86 -6.11 -13.82
N LYS A 136 6.22 -6.83 -14.88
CA LYS A 136 7.53 -6.72 -15.54
C LYS A 136 7.41 -5.88 -16.79
N CYS A 137 8.36 -4.98 -17.02
CA CYS A 137 8.45 -4.19 -18.25
C CYS A 137 9.76 -4.48 -18.97
N GLU A 138 9.68 -5.06 -20.18
CA GLU A 138 10.86 -5.42 -20.97
C GLU A 138 11.58 -4.18 -21.52
N ILE A 139 10.82 -3.15 -21.93
CA ILE A 139 11.36 -1.87 -22.42
C ILE A 139 12.23 -1.17 -21.37
N CYS A 140 11.96 -1.41 -20.07
CA CYS A 140 12.75 -0.89 -18.95
C CYS A 140 13.90 -1.82 -18.53
N GLY A 141 14.24 -2.85 -19.32
CA GLY A 141 15.27 -3.84 -18.97
C GLY A 141 14.79 -4.90 -17.98
N ASN A 142 13.54 -5.39 -18.14
CA ASN A 142 12.89 -6.37 -17.24
C ASN A 142 12.79 -5.91 -15.78
N TYR A 143 12.69 -4.60 -15.56
CA TYR A 143 12.45 -4.06 -14.23
C TYR A 143 11.05 -4.45 -13.75
N SER A 144 10.96 -4.86 -12.48
CA SER A 144 9.75 -5.36 -11.86
C SER A 144 9.14 -4.27 -10.97
N TYR A 145 7.90 -3.90 -11.29
CA TYR A 145 7.11 -2.92 -10.54
C TYR A 145 6.07 -3.65 -9.68
N TRP A 146 5.94 -3.23 -8.43
CA TRP A 146 5.00 -3.80 -7.47
C TRP A 146 3.71 -2.99 -7.44
N GLY A 147 2.61 -3.61 -7.88
CA GLY A 147 1.28 -3.01 -7.92
C GLY A 147 1.01 -2.14 -9.16
N ARG A 148 -0.29 -2.07 -9.54
CA ARG A 148 -0.74 -1.40 -10.76
C ARG A 148 -0.46 0.11 -10.76
N ARG A 149 -0.58 0.79 -9.62
CA ARG A 149 -0.32 2.25 -9.53
C ARG A 149 1.15 2.60 -9.79
N ALA A 150 2.08 1.80 -9.29
CA ALA A 150 3.50 2.00 -9.53
C ALA A 150 3.82 1.71 -11.01
N PHE A 151 3.22 0.67 -11.56
CA PHE A 151 3.31 0.36 -12.98
C PHE A 151 2.73 1.50 -13.84
N GLU A 152 1.54 2.02 -13.62
CA GLU A 152 1.04 3.13 -14.48
C GLU A 152 1.88 4.41 -14.39
N ARG A 153 2.51 4.67 -13.23
CA ARG A 153 3.43 5.79 -13.05
C ARG A 153 4.72 5.63 -13.86
N HIS A 154 5.20 4.39 -14.05
CA HIS A 154 6.50 4.13 -14.69
C HIS A 154 6.57 4.59 -16.16
N PHE A 155 5.44 4.61 -16.88
CA PHE A 155 5.39 5.09 -18.28
C PHE A 155 5.81 6.57 -18.44
N LYS A 156 5.67 7.36 -17.37
CA LYS A 156 6.10 8.77 -17.33
C LYS A 156 7.50 8.94 -16.76
N GLU A 157 8.10 7.90 -16.19
CA GLU A 157 9.43 7.99 -15.62
C GLU A 157 10.49 8.06 -16.72
N TRP A 158 11.62 8.69 -16.37
CA TRP A 158 12.74 8.86 -17.29
C TRP A 158 13.25 7.52 -17.86
N ARG A 159 13.25 6.44 -17.06
CA ARG A 159 13.73 5.12 -17.50
C ARG A 159 12.92 4.58 -18.68
N HIS A 160 11.59 4.64 -18.60
CA HIS A 160 10.72 4.18 -19.68
C HIS A 160 10.81 5.10 -20.89
N GLN A 161 10.83 6.42 -20.67
CA GLN A 161 11.02 7.41 -21.75
C GLN A 161 12.34 7.19 -22.50
N HIS A 162 13.41 6.87 -21.78
CA HIS A 162 14.71 6.58 -22.36
C HIS A 162 14.67 5.28 -23.17
N GLY A 163 14.05 4.22 -22.65
CA GLY A 163 13.84 2.97 -23.39
C GLY A 163 13.09 3.19 -24.71
N MET A 164 11.99 3.94 -24.66
CA MET A 164 11.21 4.31 -25.86
C MET A 164 12.04 5.14 -26.86
N ARG A 165 12.87 6.06 -26.37
CA ARG A 165 13.77 6.87 -27.21
C ARG A 165 14.83 6.01 -27.90
N CYS A 166 15.38 5.00 -27.22
CA CYS A 166 16.32 4.06 -27.83
C CYS A 166 15.67 3.21 -28.93
N LEU A 167 14.38 2.91 -28.82
CA LEU A 167 13.61 2.22 -29.86
C LEU A 167 13.18 3.15 -31.02
N GLY A 168 13.37 4.47 -30.89
CA GLY A 168 12.93 5.45 -31.88
C GLY A 168 11.40 5.65 -31.91
N ILE A 169 10.69 5.26 -30.84
CA ILE A 169 9.24 5.38 -30.73
C ILE A 169 8.90 6.58 -29.84
N PRO A 170 7.98 7.49 -30.25
CA PRO A 170 7.57 8.60 -29.40
C PRO A 170 6.71 8.11 -28.23
N ASN A 171 7.03 8.53 -27.00
CA ASN A 171 6.28 8.18 -25.78
C ASN A 171 4.93 8.92 -25.71
N THR A 172 3.95 8.43 -26.46
CA THR A 172 2.57 8.92 -26.45
C THR A 172 1.67 7.99 -25.63
N LYS A 173 0.49 8.48 -25.24
CA LYS A 173 -0.51 7.68 -24.48
C LYS A 173 -0.94 6.39 -25.18
N ASN A 174 -0.73 6.28 -26.50
CA ASN A 174 -1.05 5.09 -27.28
C ASN A 174 -0.19 3.88 -26.89
N PHE A 175 0.98 4.12 -26.29
CA PHE A 175 1.92 3.07 -25.86
C PHE A 175 1.81 2.74 -24.36
N ASN A 176 0.81 3.30 -23.67
CA ASN A 176 0.54 2.91 -22.29
C ASN A 176 0.13 1.43 -22.24
N GLU A 177 0.57 0.72 -21.21
CA GLU A 177 0.36 -0.71 -20.98
C GLU A 177 1.18 -1.68 -21.85
N ILE A 178 1.99 -1.19 -22.78
CA ILE A 178 2.86 -2.04 -23.59
C ILE A 178 4.16 -2.31 -22.84
N THR A 179 4.43 -3.58 -22.57
CA THR A 179 5.65 -4.02 -21.87
C THR A 179 6.68 -4.64 -22.80
N ASN A 180 6.22 -5.28 -23.88
CA ASN A 180 7.07 -6.05 -24.79
C ASN A 180 7.65 -5.14 -25.88
N ILE A 181 8.91 -5.38 -26.22
CA ILE A 181 9.61 -4.57 -27.24
C ILE A 181 9.04 -4.82 -28.64
N GLN A 182 8.80 -6.10 -28.98
CA GLN A 182 8.27 -6.48 -30.28
C GLN A 182 6.88 -5.89 -30.54
N GLU A 183 5.99 -5.98 -29.55
CA GLU A 183 4.63 -5.43 -29.62
C GLU A 183 4.64 -3.91 -29.82
N ALA A 184 5.53 -3.20 -29.13
CA ALA A 184 5.69 -1.75 -29.30
C ALA A 184 6.12 -1.38 -30.73
N GLN A 185 7.03 -2.16 -31.34
CA GLN A 185 7.48 -1.95 -32.72
C GLN A 185 6.37 -2.20 -33.73
N GLU A 186 5.65 -3.32 -33.60
CA GLU A 186 4.52 -3.66 -34.48
C GLU A 186 3.41 -2.61 -34.43
N LEU A 187 3.10 -2.11 -33.22
CA LEU A 187 2.13 -1.03 -33.06
C LEU A 187 2.62 0.26 -33.72
N TRP A 188 3.91 0.60 -33.55
CA TRP A 188 4.48 1.79 -34.15
C TRP A 188 4.48 1.73 -35.68
N GLU A 189 4.76 0.57 -36.27
CA GLU A 189 4.67 0.38 -37.72
C GLU A 189 3.24 0.62 -38.23
N LYS A 190 2.22 0.04 -37.58
CA LYS A 190 0.81 0.25 -37.94
C LYS A 190 0.39 1.71 -37.81
N ILE A 191 0.83 2.40 -36.76
CA ILE A 191 0.55 3.83 -36.57
C ILE A 191 1.25 4.66 -37.64
N ARG A 192 2.52 4.35 -37.95
CA ARG A 192 3.31 5.06 -38.95
C ARG A 192 2.77 4.85 -40.35
N GLU A 193 2.27 3.68 -40.69
CA GLU A 193 1.57 3.44 -41.96
C GLU A 193 0.32 4.29 -42.06
N ARG A 194 -0.53 4.29 -41.03
CA ARG A 194 -1.76 5.09 -40.99
C ARG A 194 -1.48 6.60 -41.05
N GLN A 195 -0.45 7.06 -40.35
CA GLN A 195 -0.02 8.47 -40.40
C GLN A 195 0.71 8.82 -41.71
N GLY A 196 1.43 7.87 -42.30
CA GLY A 196 2.17 8.04 -43.54
C GLY A 196 1.26 8.20 -44.77
N VAL A 197 -0.02 7.80 -44.68
CA VAL A 197 -1.05 8.17 -45.66
C VAL A 197 -1.24 9.70 -45.72
N ASN A 198 -1.00 10.42 -44.63
CA ASN A 198 -1.13 11.88 -44.55
C ASN A 198 0.18 12.63 -44.88
N LYS A 199 1.25 11.93 -45.27
CA LYS A 199 2.50 12.57 -45.69
C LYS A 199 2.38 12.88 -47.19
N TRP A 200 2.34 14.17 -47.54
CA TRP A 200 2.25 14.70 -48.90
C TRP A 200 3.09 13.85 -49.86
N ARG A 201 2.44 13.22 -50.83
CA ARG A 201 3.09 12.40 -51.86
C ARG A 201 3.27 13.24 -53.12
N PRO A 202 4.50 13.73 -53.43
CA PRO A 202 4.73 14.62 -54.58
C PRO A 202 4.21 14.03 -55.90
N ASP A 203 4.37 12.72 -56.11
CA ASP A 203 3.93 12.09 -57.36
C ASP A 203 2.41 12.01 -57.54
N LEU A 204 1.64 12.19 -56.47
CA LEU A 204 0.16 12.10 -56.44
C LEU A 204 -0.53 13.42 -56.12
N GLU A 205 0.16 14.36 -55.46
CA GLU A 205 -0.42 15.60 -54.95
C GLU A 205 0.23 16.86 -55.56
N GLU A 206 1.31 16.72 -56.36
CA GLU A 206 1.93 17.85 -57.08
C GLU A 206 1.21 18.06 -58.43
N GLU A 207 0.49 19.19 -58.50
CA GLU A 207 -0.28 19.62 -59.66
C GLU A 207 0.56 20.53 -60.57
N TYR A 208 0.55 20.24 -61.87
CA TYR A 208 1.20 21.03 -62.92
C TYR A 208 0.13 21.62 -63.85
N GLU A 209 0.30 22.88 -64.21
CA GLU A 209 -0.55 23.58 -65.16
C GLU A 209 0.14 23.60 -66.54
N ASP A 210 -0.60 23.24 -67.58
CA ASP A 210 -0.15 23.37 -68.98
C ASP A 210 -0.32 24.81 -69.51
N LYS A 211 0.06 25.06 -70.76
CA LYS A 211 -0.06 26.40 -71.37
C LYS A 211 -1.51 26.83 -71.63
N GLU A 212 -2.45 25.89 -71.61
CA GLU A 212 -3.87 26.10 -71.85
C GLU A 212 -4.65 26.28 -70.52
N GLY A 213 -3.98 26.12 -69.38
CA GLY A 213 -4.55 26.25 -68.04
C GLY A 213 -5.17 24.96 -67.49
N ASN A 214 -4.93 23.81 -68.12
CA ASN A 214 -5.40 22.53 -67.60
C ASN A 214 -4.44 22.01 -66.53
N ILE A 215 -5.02 21.52 -65.43
CA ILE A 215 -4.28 21.05 -64.26
C ILE A 215 -4.18 19.53 -64.30
N TYR A 216 -2.96 19.01 -64.27
CA TYR A 216 -2.66 17.59 -64.27
C TYR A 216 -1.74 17.20 -63.13
N ASN A 217 -1.88 15.96 -62.67
CA ASN A 217 -0.92 15.38 -61.74
C ASN A 217 0.44 15.18 -62.43
N LYS A 218 1.55 15.29 -61.69
CA LYS A 218 2.93 15.22 -62.22
C LYS A 218 3.16 14.11 -63.24
N LYS A 219 2.76 12.89 -62.90
CA LYS A 219 2.95 11.72 -63.78
C LYS A 219 2.23 11.88 -65.11
N THR A 220 0.95 12.28 -65.04
CA THR A 220 0.10 12.50 -66.22
C THR A 220 0.67 13.62 -67.09
N TYR A 221 1.12 14.72 -66.49
CA TYR A 221 1.76 15.82 -67.20
C TYR A 221 3.03 15.34 -67.93
N THR A 222 3.92 14.60 -67.25
CA THR A 222 5.15 14.10 -67.89
C THR A 222 4.89 13.10 -69.02
N ASP A 223 3.85 12.28 -68.89
CA ASP A 223 3.49 11.30 -69.93
C ASP A 223 2.85 11.99 -71.14
N LEU A 224 1.99 12.99 -70.93
CA LEU A 224 1.41 13.83 -71.99
C LEU A 224 2.50 14.65 -72.71
N GLN A 225 3.45 15.20 -71.96
CA GLN A 225 4.58 15.95 -72.52
C GLN A 225 5.50 15.04 -73.38
N ARG A 226 5.73 13.80 -72.96
CA ARG A 226 6.49 12.81 -73.75
C ARG A 226 5.77 12.40 -75.03
N GLN A 227 4.44 12.37 -75.01
CA GLN A 227 3.60 12.08 -76.17
C GLN A 227 3.44 13.30 -77.09
N GLY A 228 3.86 14.49 -76.65
CA GLY A 228 3.72 15.74 -77.39
C GLY A 228 2.29 16.28 -77.45
N LEU A 229 1.46 15.93 -76.44
CA LEU A 229 0.05 16.33 -76.35
C LEU A 229 -0.15 17.66 -75.59
N ILE A 230 0.86 18.14 -74.86
CA ILE A 230 0.87 19.40 -74.09
C ILE A 230 2.24 20.09 -74.16
#